data_AF-A0A2V6N8P7-F1
#
_entry.id   AF-A0A2V6N8P7-F1
#
_cell.length_a   1.000
_cell.length_b   1.000
_cell.length_c   1.000
_cell.angle_alpha   90.00
_cell.angle_beta   90.00
_cell.angle_gamma   90.00
#
_symmetry.space_group_name_H-M   'P 1'
#
loop_
_entity.id
_entity.type
_entity.pdbx_description
1 polymer ?
#
loop_
_entity_poly.entity_id
_entity_poly.type
_entity_poly.pdbx_seq_one_letter_code
_entity_poly.pdbx_strand_id
1 'polypeptide(L)'
;LAEAYRLTDPNFDGRVTVPALWDEVTKKIVNNCEDDICRMFNDAFRGLAQNKEIDLFPRDIAAEQEKLSGFIYDKINNGVYKAGFTTRQHVYERACQQLFDALDQLEGRLARSRYLFGTRIVETDWRLFCTLIRFDVVYYIHFKCSLRRILDYYNLQGYLTDLYQHDGIAETVNFDHIKRHYYMTHGTINPSRIVPMGPIIDLTREHGRARLDAG
;
A
#
# COMPACT_ATOMS: atom_id res chain seq x y z
N LEU A 1 11.80 -12.94 -14.28
CA LEU A 1 10.62 -12.10 -14.61
C LEU A 1 10.62 -11.63 -16.07
N ALA A 2 11.63 -10.89 -16.55
CA ALA A 2 11.67 -10.45 -17.96
C ALA A 2 11.57 -11.61 -18.97
N GLU A 3 12.16 -12.76 -18.64
CA GLU A 3 12.00 -13.99 -19.42
C GLU A 3 10.54 -14.47 -19.48
N ALA A 4 9.80 -14.43 -18.37
CA ALA A 4 8.39 -14.81 -18.34
C ALA A 4 7.52 -13.90 -19.23
N TYR A 5 7.81 -12.60 -19.25
CA TYR A 5 7.18 -11.67 -20.20
C TYR A 5 7.49 -12.03 -21.65
N ARG A 6 8.76 -12.29 -21.97
CA ARG A 6 9.18 -12.70 -23.32
C ARG A 6 8.61 -14.06 -23.75
N LEU A 7 8.45 -14.99 -22.83
CA LEU A 7 7.79 -16.29 -23.08
C LEU A 7 6.28 -16.11 -23.34
N THR A 8 5.66 -15.13 -22.70
CA THR A 8 4.24 -14.82 -22.90
C THR A 8 3.99 -14.13 -24.24
N ASP A 9 4.80 -13.12 -24.54
CA ASP A 9 4.81 -12.38 -25.80
C ASP A 9 6.27 -12.04 -26.19
N PRO A 10 6.83 -12.69 -27.22
CA PRO A 10 8.18 -12.42 -27.70
C PRO A 10 8.41 -10.98 -28.15
N ASN A 11 7.34 -10.26 -28.51
CA ASN A 11 7.37 -8.88 -28.96
C ASN A 11 7.03 -7.87 -27.85
N PHE A 12 6.97 -8.31 -26.58
CA PHE A 12 6.65 -7.43 -25.46
C PHE A 12 7.63 -6.25 -25.37
N ASP A 13 7.12 -5.03 -25.57
CA ASP A 13 7.86 -3.77 -25.54
C ASP A 13 7.52 -2.90 -24.30
N GLY A 14 6.68 -3.42 -23.41
CA GLY A 14 6.23 -2.75 -22.21
C GLY A 14 7.20 -2.82 -21.02
N ARG A 15 6.75 -2.26 -19.89
CA ARG A 15 7.48 -2.34 -18.62
C ARG A 15 7.28 -3.71 -17.98
N VAL A 16 8.37 -4.36 -17.58
CA VAL A 16 8.34 -5.59 -16.79
C VAL A 16 8.02 -5.23 -15.34
N THR A 17 6.82 -5.58 -14.86
CA THR A 17 6.31 -5.19 -13.53
C THR A 17 6.00 -6.39 -12.65
N VAL A 18 5.95 -6.12 -11.34
CA VAL A 18 5.29 -6.98 -10.36
C VAL A 18 4.04 -6.26 -9.84
N PRO A 19 2.98 -6.98 -9.41
CA PRO A 19 2.85 -8.44 -9.44
C PRO A 19 2.67 -9.01 -10.85
N ALA A 20 2.93 -10.31 -11.01
CA ALA A 20 2.63 -11.05 -12.24
C ALA A 20 2.07 -12.43 -11.87
N LEU A 21 0.82 -12.69 -12.26
CA LEU A 21 0.16 -13.97 -12.12
C LEU A 21 0.57 -14.89 -13.27
N TRP A 22 1.22 -16.00 -12.95
CA TRP A 22 1.80 -16.93 -13.93
C TRP A 22 1.04 -18.25 -13.96
N ASP A 23 0.68 -18.71 -15.15
CA ASP A 23 0.14 -20.04 -15.39
C ASP A 23 1.29 -21.03 -15.62
N GLU A 24 1.45 -21.98 -14.70
CA GLU A 24 2.49 -22.99 -14.77
C GLU A 24 2.26 -24.06 -15.85
N VAL A 25 1.03 -24.26 -16.31
CA VAL A 25 0.67 -25.22 -17.35
C VAL A 25 0.96 -24.62 -18.72
N THR A 26 0.44 -23.42 -19.00
CA THR A 26 0.63 -22.78 -20.31
C THR A 26 1.96 -22.03 -20.42
N LYS A 27 2.67 -21.85 -19.30
CA LYS A 27 3.90 -21.07 -19.20
C LYS A 27 3.72 -19.64 -19.74
N LYS A 28 2.68 -18.95 -19.26
CA LYS A 28 2.34 -17.58 -19.66
C LYS A 28 1.92 -16.74 -18.46
N ILE A 29 2.17 -15.45 -18.53
CA ILE A 29 1.60 -14.47 -17.60
C ILE A 29 0.12 -14.32 -17.96
N VAL A 30 -0.74 -14.56 -16.97
CA VAL A 30 -2.21 -14.42 -17.07
C VAL A 30 -2.59 -12.95 -16.89
N ASN A 31 -2.02 -12.28 -15.88
CA ASN A 31 -2.33 -10.90 -15.56
C ASN A 31 -1.15 -10.26 -14.80
N ASN A 32 -0.89 -8.96 -15.00
CA ASN A 32 0.10 -8.18 -14.25
C ASN A 32 -0.48 -6.87 -13.66
N CYS A 33 -1.80 -6.76 -13.59
CA CYS A 33 -2.56 -5.68 -12.99
C CYS A 33 -3.04 -6.11 -11.60
N GLU A 34 -2.55 -5.45 -10.54
CA GLU A 34 -2.93 -5.80 -9.17
C GLU A 34 -4.45 -5.67 -8.92
N ASP A 35 -5.09 -4.66 -9.53
CA ASP A 35 -6.52 -4.37 -9.35
C ASP A 35 -7.39 -5.54 -9.85
N ASP A 36 -6.96 -6.16 -10.96
CA ASP A 36 -7.63 -7.34 -11.51
C ASP A 36 -7.28 -8.60 -10.71
N ILE A 37 -6.00 -8.80 -10.38
CA ILE A 37 -5.53 -10.00 -9.66
C ILE A 37 -6.21 -10.12 -8.30
N CYS A 38 -6.34 -9.02 -7.55
CA CYS A 38 -7.02 -9.03 -6.26
C CYS A 38 -8.49 -9.45 -6.38
N ARG A 39 -9.19 -8.97 -7.42
CA ARG A 39 -10.58 -9.39 -7.70
C ARG A 39 -10.67 -10.85 -8.12
N MET A 40 -9.75 -11.30 -8.97
CA MET A 40 -9.66 -12.71 -9.37
C MET A 40 -9.49 -13.60 -8.12
N PHE A 41 -8.63 -13.22 -7.18
CA PHE A 41 -8.42 -13.98 -5.94
C PHE A 41 -9.65 -13.96 -5.02
N ASN A 42 -10.36 -12.83 -4.92
CA ASN A 42 -11.59 -12.73 -4.12
C ASN A 42 -12.73 -13.60 -4.67
N ASP A 43 -12.89 -13.65 -6.00
CA ASP A 43 -14.08 -14.22 -6.63
C ASP A 43 -13.82 -15.61 -7.23
N ALA A 44 -12.82 -15.75 -8.10
CA ALA A 44 -12.61 -16.97 -8.87
C ALA A 44 -12.17 -18.17 -8.01
N PHE A 45 -11.53 -17.90 -6.88
CA PHE A 45 -11.03 -18.92 -5.94
C PHE A 45 -11.90 -19.07 -4.69
N ARG A 46 -13.07 -18.41 -4.62
CA ARG A 46 -13.97 -18.46 -3.44
C ARG A 46 -14.39 -19.89 -3.07
N GLY A 47 -14.49 -20.80 -4.05
CA GLY A 47 -14.78 -22.21 -3.81
C GLY A 47 -13.69 -22.94 -3.00
N LEU A 48 -12.44 -22.46 -3.07
CA LEU A 48 -11.26 -23.04 -2.41
C LEU A 48 -10.88 -22.29 -1.12
N ALA A 49 -11.45 -21.12 -0.87
CA ALA A 49 -11.13 -20.30 0.29
C ALA A 49 -11.49 -21.00 1.60
N GLN A 50 -10.55 -21.00 2.55
CA GLN A 50 -10.76 -21.53 3.91
C GLN A 50 -11.70 -20.64 4.72
N ASN A 51 -11.58 -19.32 4.57
CA ASN A 51 -12.46 -18.34 5.18
C ASN A 51 -13.32 -17.66 4.11
N LYS A 52 -14.56 -18.14 3.94
CA LYS A 52 -15.50 -17.66 2.93
C LYS A 52 -16.23 -16.38 3.32
N GLU A 53 -16.16 -16.01 4.61
CA GLU A 53 -16.78 -14.80 5.15
C GLU A 53 -15.98 -13.54 4.80
N ILE A 54 -14.70 -13.68 4.43
CA ILE A 54 -13.92 -12.56 3.92
C ILE A 54 -14.41 -12.21 2.51
N ASP A 55 -14.86 -10.97 2.37
CA ASP A 55 -15.16 -10.35 1.08
C ASP A 55 -14.52 -8.97 1.04
N LEU A 56 -13.50 -8.81 0.19
CA LEU A 56 -12.77 -7.56 0.06
C LEU A 56 -13.43 -6.59 -0.94
N PHE A 57 -14.45 -7.04 -1.67
CA PHE A 57 -15.20 -6.26 -2.66
C PHE A 57 -16.72 -6.37 -2.47
N PRO A 58 -17.24 -6.10 -1.26
CA PRO A 58 -18.66 -6.30 -0.97
C PRO A 58 -19.53 -5.33 -1.77
N ARG A 59 -20.61 -5.88 -2.36
CA ARG A 59 -21.46 -5.15 -3.32
C ARG A 59 -22.21 -3.96 -2.71
N ASP A 60 -22.50 -3.99 -1.41
CA ASP A 60 -23.28 -2.96 -0.71
C ASP A 60 -22.54 -1.63 -0.57
N ILE A 61 -21.21 -1.61 -0.73
CA ILE A 61 -20.39 -0.39 -0.65
C ILE A 61 -19.52 -0.18 -1.89
N ALA A 62 -19.79 -0.87 -3.00
CA ALA A 62 -18.88 -0.91 -4.15
C ALA A 62 -18.55 0.49 -4.71
N ALA A 63 -19.55 1.37 -4.81
CA ALA A 63 -19.38 2.73 -5.34
C ALA A 63 -18.57 3.62 -4.38
N GLU A 64 -18.84 3.53 -3.08
CA GLU A 64 -18.12 4.26 -2.04
C GLU A 64 -16.68 3.76 -1.91
N GLN A 65 -16.48 2.44 -2.03
CA GLN A 65 -15.17 1.78 -2.04
C GLN A 65 -14.34 2.26 -3.23
N GLU A 66 -14.90 2.24 -4.44
CA GLU A 66 -14.24 2.74 -5.65
C GLU A 66 -13.84 4.21 -5.49
N LYS A 67 -14.76 5.06 -5.00
CA LYS A 67 -14.50 6.48 -4.78
C LYS A 67 -13.35 6.70 -3.79
N LEU A 68 -13.35 5.99 -2.66
CA LEU A 68 -12.30 6.14 -1.65
C LEU A 68 -10.96 5.54 -2.12
N SER A 69 -10.97 4.38 -2.78
CA SER A 69 -9.77 3.78 -3.40
C SER A 69 -9.15 4.73 -4.43
N GLY A 70 -9.97 5.40 -5.26
CA GLY A 70 -9.48 6.40 -6.22
C GLY A 70 -8.84 7.61 -5.55
N PHE A 71 -9.44 8.11 -4.46
CA PHE A 71 -8.87 9.19 -3.65
C PHE A 71 -7.52 8.77 -3.03
N ILE A 72 -7.47 7.60 -2.39
CA ILE A 72 -6.25 7.08 -1.75
C ILE A 72 -5.17 6.83 -2.80
N TYR A 73 -5.52 6.30 -3.97
CA TYR A 73 -4.57 6.10 -5.05
C TYR A 73 -3.97 7.43 -5.52
N ASP A 74 -4.79 8.41 -5.90
CA ASP A 74 -4.30 9.67 -6.47
C ASP A 74 -3.50 10.51 -5.46
N LYS A 75 -3.99 10.58 -4.21
CA LYS A 75 -3.45 11.48 -3.18
C LYS A 75 -2.39 10.85 -2.29
N ILE A 76 -2.41 9.53 -2.09
CA ILE A 76 -1.56 8.84 -1.12
C ILE A 76 -0.65 7.83 -1.81
N ASN A 77 -1.20 6.78 -2.44
CA ASN A 77 -0.38 5.72 -3.04
C ASN A 77 0.54 6.27 -4.14
N ASN A 78 -0.01 7.05 -5.06
CA ASN A 78 0.76 7.74 -6.10
C ASN A 78 1.29 9.11 -5.61
N GLY A 79 0.67 9.69 -4.58
CA GLY A 79 1.07 10.99 -4.01
C GLY A 79 2.53 11.02 -3.53
N VAL A 80 2.96 9.98 -2.81
CA VAL A 80 4.35 9.86 -2.34
C VAL A 80 5.35 9.81 -3.51
N TYR A 81 5.01 9.18 -4.63
CA TYR A 81 5.88 9.12 -5.81
C TYR A 81 5.89 10.45 -6.58
N LYS A 82 4.75 11.15 -6.67
CA LYS A 82 4.68 12.50 -7.24
C LYS A 82 5.60 13.47 -6.49
N ALA A 83 5.65 13.37 -5.16
CA ALA A 83 6.58 14.14 -4.34
C ALA A 83 8.03 13.66 -4.49
N GLY A 84 8.26 12.35 -4.50
CA GLY A 84 9.60 11.77 -4.50
C GLY A 84 10.39 11.89 -5.82
N PHE A 85 9.71 11.84 -6.96
CA PHE A 85 10.37 11.82 -8.27
C PHE A 85 10.47 13.17 -8.97
N THR A 86 9.78 14.20 -8.49
CA THR A 86 9.86 15.52 -9.12
C THR A 86 11.19 16.21 -8.82
N THR A 87 11.70 16.96 -9.80
CA THR A 87 12.88 17.83 -9.67
C THR A 87 12.50 19.31 -9.53
N ARG A 88 11.21 19.63 -9.49
CA ARG A 88 10.68 21.00 -9.41
C ARG A 88 10.07 21.27 -8.03
N GLN A 89 10.58 22.29 -7.33
CA GLN A 89 10.18 22.65 -5.97
C GLN A 89 8.66 22.85 -5.82
N HIS A 90 8.04 23.67 -6.68
CA HIS A 90 6.59 23.94 -6.61
C HIS A 90 5.71 22.71 -6.87
N VAL A 91 6.22 21.72 -7.63
CA VAL A 91 5.51 20.45 -7.87
C VAL A 91 5.60 19.58 -6.63
N TYR A 92 6.78 19.52 -6.00
CA TYR A 92 6.99 18.81 -4.75
C TYR A 92 6.11 19.37 -3.63
N GLU A 93 6.10 20.69 -3.43
CA GLU A 93 5.29 21.37 -2.40
C GLU A 93 3.81 21.06 -2.57
N ARG A 94 3.30 21.13 -3.81
CA ARG A 94 1.90 20.80 -4.11
C ARG A 94 1.58 19.33 -3.84
N ALA A 95 2.46 18.41 -4.24
CA ALA A 95 2.28 16.97 -4.01
C ALA A 95 2.30 16.64 -2.52
N CYS A 96 3.26 17.21 -1.77
CA CYS A 96 3.34 17.06 -0.31
C CYS A 96 2.11 17.64 0.38
N GLN A 97 1.66 18.84 0.02
CA GLN A 97 0.45 19.43 0.61
C GLN A 97 -0.76 18.52 0.38
N GLN A 98 -0.98 18.06 -0.86
CA GLN A 98 -2.09 17.17 -1.19
C GLN A 98 -2.03 15.83 -0.45
N LEU A 99 -0.83 15.26 -0.28
CA LEU A 99 -0.60 14.03 0.48
C LEU A 99 -0.97 14.22 1.94
N PHE A 100 -0.47 15.27 2.59
CA PHE A 100 -0.73 15.50 4.01
C PHE A 100 -2.15 15.95 4.30
N ASP A 101 -2.79 16.73 3.42
CA ASP A 101 -4.23 17.02 3.50
C ASP A 101 -5.07 15.74 3.42
N ALA A 102 -4.64 14.75 2.63
CA ALA A 102 -5.32 13.47 2.53
C ALA A 102 -5.08 12.58 3.75
N LEU A 103 -3.86 12.54 4.28
CA LEU A 103 -3.57 11.84 5.54
C LEU A 103 -4.36 12.44 6.71
N ASP A 104 -4.49 13.76 6.79
CA ASP A 104 -5.27 14.44 7.83
C ASP A 104 -6.77 14.12 7.72
N GLN A 105 -7.30 14.01 6.50
CA GLN A 105 -8.68 13.55 6.27
C GLN A 105 -8.89 12.11 6.74
N LEU A 106 -7.93 11.20 6.45
CA LEU A 106 -8.02 9.81 6.89
C LEU A 106 -7.83 9.67 8.39
N GLU A 107 -6.96 10.47 9.02
CA GLU A 107 -6.83 10.55 10.47
C GLU A 107 -8.18 10.90 11.13
N GLY A 108 -8.87 11.92 10.62
CA GLY A 108 -10.20 12.31 11.12
C GLY A 108 -11.30 11.27 10.82
N ARG A 109 -11.19 10.51 9.73
CA ARG A 109 -12.08 9.37 9.45
C ARG A 109 -11.85 8.24 10.45
N LEU A 110 -10.59 7.83 10.63
CA LEU A 110 -10.18 6.73 11.49
C LEU A 110 -10.29 7.05 12.99
N ALA A 111 -10.52 8.31 13.37
CA ALA A 111 -10.91 8.66 14.73
C ALA A 111 -12.30 8.08 15.13
N ARG A 112 -13.16 7.78 14.15
CA ARG A 112 -14.57 7.41 14.36
C ARG A 112 -14.91 5.98 13.94
N SER A 113 -14.04 5.31 13.22
CA SER A 113 -14.29 3.97 12.68
C SER A 113 -13.02 3.16 12.71
N ARG A 114 -13.10 1.87 13.06
CA ARG A 114 -11.92 1.01 13.20
C ARG A 114 -11.11 0.92 11.90
N TYR A 115 -11.80 0.69 10.79
CA TYR A 115 -11.28 0.63 9.42
C TYR A 115 -11.94 1.68 8.52
N LEU A 116 -11.55 1.73 7.25
CA LEU A 116 -12.06 2.71 6.31
C LEU A 116 -13.56 2.55 6.06
N PHE A 117 -14.12 1.35 6.20
CA PHE A 117 -15.56 1.08 6.05
C PHE A 117 -16.19 0.48 7.31
N GLY A 118 -15.99 1.15 8.45
CA GLY A 118 -16.58 0.76 9.73
C GLY A 118 -15.72 -0.27 10.44
N THR A 119 -16.28 -1.44 10.71
CA THR A 119 -15.58 -2.59 11.34
C THR A 119 -15.14 -3.63 10.32
N ARG A 120 -15.48 -3.46 9.03
CA ARG A 120 -15.09 -4.34 7.93
C ARG A 120 -13.75 -3.92 7.35
N ILE A 121 -12.85 -4.87 7.19
CA ILE A 121 -11.65 -4.69 6.37
C ILE A 121 -12.01 -5.04 4.94
N VAL A 122 -11.74 -4.11 4.01
CA VAL A 122 -11.96 -4.32 2.58
C VAL A 122 -10.68 -4.02 1.80
N GLU A 123 -10.72 -4.20 0.48
CA GLU A 123 -9.53 -4.01 -0.36
C GLU A 123 -8.90 -2.61 -0.19
N THR A 124 -9.71 -1.56 0.01
CA THR A 124 -9.22 -0.20 0.19
C THR A 124 -8.30 -0.07 1.39
N ASP A 125 -8.56 -0.83 2.46
CA ASP A 125 -7.73 -0.83 3.66
C ASP A 125 -6.33 -1.37 3.36
N TRP A 126 -6.26 -2.45 2.58
CA TRP A 126 -5.01 -3.08 2.14
C TRP A 126 -4.23 -2.22 1.14
N ARG A 127 -4.93 -1.51 0.22
CA ARG A 127 -4.28 -0.51 -0.64
C ARG A 127 -3.58 0.57 0.17
N LEU A 128 -4.26 1.08 1.20
CA LEU A 128 -3.70 2.10 2.08
C LEU A 128 -2.54 1.54 2.91
N PHE A 129 -2.71 0.35 3.50
CA PHE A 129 -1.70 -0.34 4.30
C PHE A 129 -0.35 -0.44 3.58
N CYS A 130 -0.37 -0.85 2.30
CA CYS A 130 0.84 -0.97 1.49
C CYS A 130 1.65 0.34 1.39
N THR A 131 1.00 1.50 1.43
CA THR A 131 1.70 2.79 1.48
C THR A 131 2.10 3.17 2.91
N LEU A 132 1.22 3.01 3.90
CA LEU A 132 1.52 3.39 5.29
C LEU A 132 2.70 2.59 5.87
N ILE A 133 2.77 1.28 5.62
CA ILE A 133 3.85 0.42 6.12
C ILE A 133 5.23 0.81 5.58
N ARG A 134 5.28 1.51 4.43
CA ARG A 134 6.51 2.00 3.80
C ARG A 134 6.83 3.46 4.13
N PHE A 135 5.89 4.17 4.75
CA PHE A 135 5.96 5.62 4.85
C PHE A 135 7.16 6.07 5.70
N ASP A 136 7.25 5.62 6.94
CA ASP A 136 8.28 6.10 7.86
C ASP A 136 9.67 5.55 7.52
N VAL A 137 9.73 4.34 6.97
CA VAL A 137 11.00 3.68 6.58
C VAL A 137 11.57 4.15 5.26
N VAL A 138 10.74 4.73 4.38
CA VAL A 138 11.15 5.14 3.03
C VAL A 138 10.60 6.52 2.71
N TYR A 139 9.29 6.69 2.55
CA TYR A 139 8.73 7.89 1.92
C TYR A 139 9.03 9.18 2.69
N TYR A 140 9.06 9.10 4.01
CA TYR A 140 9.39 10.21 4.89
C TYR A 140 10.76 10.82 4.57
N ILE A 141 11.80 9.98 4.41
CA ILE A 141 13.17 10.42 4.15
C ILE A 141 13.46 10.46 2.64
N HIS A 142 13.31 9.32 1.96
CA HIS A 142 13.72 9.11 0.57
C HIS A 142 12.95 10.00 -0.40
N PHE A 143 11.63 10.10 -0.20
CA PHE A 143 10.75 10.96 -1.01
C PHE A 143 10.47 12.32 -0.37
N LYS A 144 11.14 12.63 0.75
CA LYS A 144 10.99 13.89 1.48
C LYS A 144 9.53 14.17 1.89
N CYS A 145 8.69 13.15 2.05
CA CYS A 145 7.32 13.33 2.55
C CYS A 145 7.37 13.56 4.07
N SER A 146 7.97 14.69 4.49
CA SER A 146 8.54 14.85 5.83
C SER A 146 7.87 15.92 6.68
N LEU A 147 6.58 16.21 6.48
CA LEU A 147 5.85 17.10 7.40
C LEU A 147 5.57 16.40 8.74
N ARG A 148 5.14 15.13 8.69
CA ARG A 148 4.87 14.25 9.84
C ARG A 148 5.14 12.80 9.46
N ARG A 149 5.58 11.97 10.41
CA ARG A 149 5.62 10.50 10.25
C ARG A 149 4.23 9.92 10.49
N ILE A 150 3.97 8.71 10.01
CA ILE A 150 2.76 7.96 10.40
C ILE A 150 2.76 7.72 11.90
N LEU A 151 3.93 7.48 12.51
CA LEU A 151 4.09 7.39 13.97
C LEU A 151 3.59 8.63 14.75
N ASP A 152 3.54 9.81 14.11
CA ASP A 152 3.07 11.06 14.73
C ASP A 152 1.54 11.23 14.63
N TYR A 153 0.85 10.36 13.88
CA TYR A 153 -0.61 10.30 13.77
C TYR A 153 -1.19 9.23 14.70
N TYR A 154 -2.10 9.62 15.59
CA TYR A 154 -2.64 8.69 16.58
C TYR A 154 -3.49 7.59 15.93
N ASN A 155 -4.46 7.95 15.08
CA ASN A 155 -5.38 6.98 14.49
C ASN A 155 -4.76 6.20 13.34
N LEU A 156 -4.01 6.86 12.44
CA LEU A 156 -3.29 6.18 11.35
C LEU A 156 -2.24 5.19 11.87
N GLN A 157 -1.47 5.55 12.91
CA GLN A 157 -0.51 4.61 13.50
C GLN A 157 -1.22 3.41 14.14
N GLY A 158 -2.29 3.66 14.90
CA GLY A 158 -3.10 2.57 15.44
C GLY A 158 -3.66 1.68 14.33
N TYR A 159 -4.13 2.29 13.23
CA TYR A 159 -4.74 1.58 12.11
C TYR A 159 -3.72 0.71 11.37
N LEU A 160 -2.53 1.25 11.11
CA LEU A 160 -1.42 0.51 10.55
C LEU A 160 -1.02 -0.68 11.44
N THR A 161 -0.95 -0.46 12.76
CA THR A 161 -0.57 -1.48 13.74
C THR A 161 -1.64 -2.58 13.84
N ASP A 162 -2.92 -2.22 13.85
CA ASP A 162 -4.07 -3.15 13.85
C ASP A 162 -4.03 -4.06 12.60
N LEU A 163 -3.89 -3.49 11.40
CA LEU A 163 -3.79 -4.28 10.17
C LEU A 163 -2.53 -5.16 10.12
N TYR A 164 -1.39 -4.66 10.61
CA TYR A 164 -0.14 -5.43 10.67
C TYR A 164 -0.27 -6.68 11.54
N GLN A 165 -1.10 -6.61 12.59
CA GLN A 165 -1.32 -7.68 13.56
C GLN A 165 -2.39 -8.69 13.13
N HIS A 166 -3.05 -8.51 11.99
CA HIS A 166 -3.91 -9.55 11.41
C HIS A 166 -3.08 -10.78 11.01
N ASP A 167 -3.65 -11.97 11.20
CA ASP A 167 -2.97 -13.24 10.98
C ASP A 167 -2.36 -13.31 9.57
N GLY A 168 -1.07 -13.66 9.51
CA GLY A 168 -0.29 -13.79 8.27
C GLY A 168 0.19 -12.47 7.66
N ILE A 169 -0.28 -11.29 8.10
CA ILE A 169 0.10 -10.01 7.47
C ILE A 169 1.54 -9.63 7.78
N ALA A 170 2.00 -9.78 9.03
CA ALA A 170 3.37 -9.47 9.41
C ALA A 170 4.42 -10.22 8.55
N GLU A 171 4.12 -11.46 8.15
CA GLU A 171 5.01 -12.29 7.32
C GLU A 171 5.18 -11.75 5.89
N THR A 172 4.22 -10.95 5.42
CA THR A 172 4.27 -10.30 4.10
C THR A 172 5.16 -9.06 4.08
N VAL A 173 5.57 -8.55 5.24
CA VAL A 173 6.32 -7.29 5.37
C VAL A 173 7.80 -7.58 5.63
N ASN A 174 8.64 -7.28 4.65
CA ASN A 174 10.09 -7.33 4.79
C ASN A 174 10.69 -5.92 4.68
N PHE A 175 11.02 -5.32 5.83
CA PHE A 175 11.58 -3.96 5.88
C PHE A 175 12.96 -3.84 5.23
N ASP A 176 13.79 -4.89 5.26
CA ASP A 176 15.09 -4.87 4.58
C ASP A 176 14.90 -4.80 3.07
N HIS A 177 14.03 -5.64 2.50
CA HIS A 177 13.70 -5.61 1.07
C HIS A 177 13.08 -4.27 0.67
N ILE A 178 12.15 -3.75 1.46
CA ILE A 178 11.54 -2.44 1.24
C ILE A 178 12.64 -1.37 1.17
N LYS A 179 13.47 -1.23 2.21
CA LYS A 179 14.47 -0.17 2.29
C LYS A 179 15.53 -0.32 1.19
N ARG A 180 16.10 -1.51 1.02
CA ARG A 180 17.13 -1.76 0.00
C ARG A 180 16.63 -1.47 -1.40
N HIS A 181 15.40 -1.84 -1.73
CA HIS A 181 14.82 -1.49 -3.03
C HIS A 181 14.86 0.02 -3.25
N TYR A 182 14.23 0.82 -2.38
CA TYR A 182 14.14 2.27 -2.60
C TYR A 182 15.47 2.99 -2.56
N TYR A 183 16.31 2.71 -1.56
CA TYR A 183 17.55 3.45 -1.34
C TYR A 183 18.67 3.04 -2.30
N MET A 184 18.68 1.81 -2.83
CA MET A 184 19.75 1.33 -3.70
C MET A 184 19.42 1.42 -5.20
N THR A 185 18.15 1.32 -5.62
CA THR A 185 17.79 1.33 -7.05
C THR A 185 17.55 2.73 -7.60
N HIS A 186 17.08 3.67 -6.77
CA HIS A 186 16.81 5.06 -7.17
C HIS A 186 18.07 5.93 -7.12
N GLY A 187 19.08 5.59 -7.93
CA GLY A 187 20.37 6.30 -7.96
C GLY A 187 20.27 7.79 -8.33
N THR A 188 19.18 8.23 -8.97
CA THR A 188 18.91 9.65 -9.25
C THR A 188 18.50 10.44 -8.01
N ILE A 189 17.82 9.79 -7.04
CA ILE A 189 17.39 10.41 -5.78
C ILE A 189 18.45 10.22 -4.70
N ASN A 190 19.06 9.02 -4.63
CA ASN A 190 20.07 8.67 -3.63
C ASN A 190 21.35 8.13 -4.30
N PRO A 191 22.23 9.01 -4.82
CA PRO A 191 23.45 8.59 -5.53
C PRO A 191 24.41 7.74 -4.68
N SER A 192 24.45 7.96 -3.37
CA SER A 192 25.33 7.22 -2.45
C SER A 192 24.87 5.79 -2.20
N ARG A 193 23.62 5.46 -2.51
CA ARG A 193 22.96 4.17 -2.23
C ARG A 193 23.01 3.74 -0.76
N ILE A 194 23.26 4.68 0.15
CA ILE A 194 23.25 4.42 1.58
C ILE A 194 21.81 4.17 2.02
N VAL A 195 21.61 3.08 2.76
CA VAL A 195 20.34 2.71 3.37
C VAL A 195 20.33 3.24 4.82
N PRO A 196 19.37 4.09 5.22
CA PRO A 196 19.29 4.59 6.60
C PRO A 196 19.12 3.45 7.61
N MET A 197 19.67 3.60 8.81
CA MET A 197 19.48 2.59 9.88
C MET A 197 18.05 2.60 10.42
N GLY A 198 17.52 3.79 10.72
CA GLY A 198 16.19 3.94 11.30
C GLY A 198 15.02 3.94 10.29
N PRO A 199 13.83 4.33 10.74
CA PRO A 199 13.45 4.48 12.15
C PRO A 199 13.35 3.13 12.87
N ILE A 200 13.37 3.15 14.21
CA ILE A 200 12.94 2.00 15.01
C ILE A 200 11.42 1.94 14.93
N ILE A 201 10.88 0.80 14.50
CA ILE A 201 9.43 0.57 14.40
C ILE A 201 9.08 -0.64 15.24
N ASP A 202 8.10 -0.48 16.12
CA ASP A 202 7.44 -1.56 16.83
C ASP A 202 5.95 -1.56 16.47
N LEU A 203 5.56 -2.52 15.62
CA LEU A 203 4.17 -2.78 15.23
C LEU A 203 3.57 -3.95 16.01
N THR A 204 4.22 -4.43 17.08
CA THR A 204 3.72 -5.50 17.95
C THR A 204 3.05 -4.96 19.21
N ARG A 205 3.25 -3.67 19.51
CA ARG A 205 2.57 -2.97 20.59
C ARG A 205 1.05 -2.93 20.42
N GLU A 206 0.34 -2.76 21.51
CA GLU A 206 -1.12 -2.57 21.47
C GLU A 206 -1.51 -1.37 20.60
N HIS A 207 -2.45 -1.59 19.69
CA HIS A 207 -2.90 -0.58 18.72
C HIS A 207 -4.02 0.32 19.25
N GLY A 208 -4.71 -0.08 20.33
CA GLY A 208 -5.77 0.70 20.98
C GLY A 208 -7.05 0.88 20.16
N ARG A 209 -7.24 0.13 19.06
CA ARG A 209 -8.41 0.26 18.16
C ARG A 209 -9.57 -0.68 18.45
N ALA A 210 -9.36 -1.71 19.26
CA ALA A 210 -10.43 -2.64 19.65
C ALA A 210 -11.63 -1.94 20.32
N ARG A 211 -11.41 -0.78 20.96
CA ARG A 211 -12.50 0.06 21.52
C ARG A 211 -13.50 0.57 20.48
N LEU A 212 -13.15 0.52 19.19
CA LEU A 212 -13.97 1.00 18.08
C LEU A 212 -14.84 -0.12 17.45
N ASP A 213 -14.79 -1.34 18.00
CA ASP A 213 -15.62 -2.47 17.55
C ASP A 213 -17.08 -2.41 18.04
N ALA A 214 -17.35 -1.62 19.08
CA ALA A 214 -18.64 -1.57 19.76
C ALA A 214 -19.59 -0.46 19.27
N GLY A 215 -19.36 0.04 18.05
CA GLY A 215 -20.14 1.13 17.43
C GLY A 215 -21.14 0.67 16.40
#